data_AF-A0A7C9LXF6-F1
#
_entry.id   AF-A0A7C9LXF6-F1
#
_cell.length_a   1.000
_cell.length_b   1.000
_cell.length_c   1.000
_cell.angle_alpha   90.00
_cell.angle_beta   90.00
_cell.angle_gamma   90.00
#
_symmetry.space_group_name_H-M   'P 1'
#
loop_
_entity.id
_entity.type
_entity.pdbx_description
1 polymer ?
#
loop_
_entity_poly.entity_id
_entity_poly.type
_entity_poly.pdbx_seq_one_letter_code
_entity_poly.pdbx_strand_id
1 'polypeptide(L)' 'MNEGEMEIIEVLQVEGHLASVRLPDTSIETWALARLPVSAVPGDRVGCRASEAGMQTVLLPWPDGVPA' A
#
# COMPACT_ATOMS: atom_id res chain seq x y z
N MET A 1 -17.96 -8.59 -13.28
CA MET A 1 -16.79 -8.48 -12.40
C MET A 1 -16.34 -7.05 -12.42
N ASN A 2 -16.57 -6.29 -11.34
CA ASN A 2 -15.93 -4.99 -11.21
C ASN A 2 -14.47 -5.26 -10.87
N GLU A 3 -13.59 -5.16 -11.87
CA GLU A 3 -12.18 -4.96 -11.54
C GLU A 3 -12.12 -3.66 -10.73
N GLY A 4 -11.65 -3.73 -9.47
CA GLY A 4 -11.59 -2.55 -8.63
C GLY A 4 -10.72 -1.47 -9.28
N GLU A 5 -11.09 -0.21 -9.10
CA GLU A 5 -10.18 0.89 -9.41
C GLU A 5 -8.91 0.75 -8.56
N MET A 6 -7.76 1.15 -9.11
CA MET A 6 -6.52 1.15 -8.35
C MET A 6 -6.56 2.29 -7.33
N GLU A 7 -6.51 1.94 -6.05
CA GLU A 7 -6.40 2.89 -4.96
C GLU A 7 -4.94 3.05 -4.56
N ILE A 8 -4.54 4.25 -4.16
CA ILE A 8 -3.17 4.52 -3.73
C ILE A 8 -3.16 4.73 -2.23
N ILE A 9 -2.43 3.87 -1.52
CA ILE A 9 -2.20 3.99 -0.08
C ILE A 9 -0.77 4.45 0.19
N GLU A 10 -0.52 4.98 1.37
CA GLU A 10 0.80 5.38 1.86
C GLU A 10 1.18 4.53 3.07
N VAL A 11 2.41 4.00 3.10
CA VAL A 11 2.93 3.28 4.26
C VAL A 11 3.45 4.31 5.26
N LEU A 12 2.89 4.35 6.47
CA LEU A 12 3.29 5.32 7.49
C LEU A 12 4.36 4.77 8.43
N GLN A 13 4.22 3.50 8.82
CA GLN A 13 5.08 2.86 9.80
C GLN A 13 5.06 1.35 9.61
N VAL A 14 6.18 0.68 9.94
CA VAL A 14 6.28 -0.78 9.97
C VAL A 14 6.80 -1.21 11.34
N GLU A 15 6.06 -2.07 12.02
CA GLU A 15 6.41 -2.63 13.32
C GLU A 15 6.28 -4.15 13.29
N GLY A 16 7.43 -4.84 13.22
CA GLY A 16 7.46 -6.29 13.13
C GLY A 16 6.77 -6.82 11.87
N HIS A 17 5.59 -7.40 12.03
CA HIS A 17 4.80 -8.01 10.95
C HIS A 17 3.57 -7.18 10.56
N LEU A 18 3.44 -5.97 11.11
CA LEU A 18 2.34 -5.06 10.86
C LEU A 18 2.84 -3.76 10.25
N ALA A 19 2.02 -3.14 9.42
CA ALA A 19 2.25 -1.83 8.84
C ALA A 19 1.02 -0.95 9.07
N SER A 20 1.24 0.29 9.49
CA SER A 20 0.21 1.32 9.48
C SER A 20 0.20 1.95 8.10
N VAL A 21 -0.97 1.98 7.45
CA VAL A 21 -1.15 2.56 6.12
C VAL A 21 -2.22 3.65 6.17
N ARG A 22 -2.03 4.70 5.37
CA ARG A 22 -3.04 5.72 5.12
C ARG A 22 -3.78 5.40 3.83
N LEU A 23 -5.10 5.31 3.93
CA LEU A 23 -6.01 5.10 2.81
C LEU A 23 -6.29 6.42 2.06
N PRO A 24 -6.87 6.37 0.83
CA PRO A 24 -7.19 7.58 0.07
C PRO A 24 -8.17 8.52 0.76
N ASP A 25 -9.04 8.00 1.61
CA ASP A 25 -9.99 8.75 2.43
C ASP A 25 -9.36 9.37 3.68
N THR A 26 -8.03 9.27 3.82
CA THR A 26 -7.19 9.71 4.95
C THR A 26 -7.31 8.87 6.23
N SER A 27 -8.14 7.82 6.23
CA SER A 27 -8.22 6.86 7.33
C SER A 27 -6.89 6.12 7.49
N ILE A 28 -6.55 5.76 8.72
CA ILE A 28 -5.36 4.96 9.03
C ILE A 28 -5.80 3.55 9.43
N GLU A 29 -5.25 2.56 8.74
CA GLU A 29 -5.49 1.15 9.04
C GLU A 29 -4.19 0.40 9.35
N THR A 30 -4.32 -0.67 10.12
CA THR A 30 -3.22 -1.60 10.38
C THR A 30 -3.35 -2.81 9.48
N TRP A 31 -2.38 -3.01 8.61
CA TRP A 31 -2.32 -4.13 7.67
C TRP A 31 -1.18 -5.08 8.05
N ALA A 32 -1.33 -6.35 7.68
CA ALA A 32 -0.22 -7.30 7.76
C ALA A 32 0.83 -6.91 6.72
N LEU A 33 2.11 -6.85 7.10
CA LEU A 33 3.21 -6.51 6.20
C LEU A 33 3.27 -7.47 4.98
N ALA A 34 2.88 -8.73 5.18
CA ALA A 34 2.78 -9.72 4.10
C ALA A 34 1.75 -9.38 3.00
N ARG A 35 0.86 -8.40 3.22
CA ARG A 35 -0.06 -7.87 2.20
C ARG A 35 0.55 -6.76 1.35
N LEU A 36 1.65 -6.18 1.81
CA LEU A 36 2.37 -5.12 1.09
C LEU A 36 3.47 -5.72 0.22
N PRO A 37 3.98 -4.96 -0.77
CA PRO A 37 5.18 -5.34 -1.50
C PRO A 37 6.34 -5.60 -0.55
N VAL A 38 7.19 -6.59 -0.84
CA VAL A 38 8.25 -7.06 0.07
C VAL A 38 9.28 -5.98 0.44
N SER A 39 9.41 -4.95 -0.41
CA SER A 39 10.34 -3.84 -0.24
C SER A 39 9.67 -2.57 0.29
N ALA A 40 8.39 -2.63 0.70
CA ALA A 40 7.66 -1.46 1.17
C ALA A 40 8.23 -0.96 2.50
N VAL A 41 8.60 0.32 2.54
CA VAL A 41 9.10 1.04 3.70
C VAL A 41 8.20 2.23 4.05
N PRO A 42 8.27 2.77 5.28
CA PRO A 42 7.60 4.03 5.61
C PRO A 42 7.90 5.13 4.58
N GLY A 43 6.87 5.87 4.18
CA GLY A 43 6.88 6.86 3.10
C GLY A 43 6.44 6.31 1.74
N ASP A 44 6.58 5.00 1.49
CA ASP A 44 6.25 4.43 0.17
C ASP A 44 4.77 4.57 -0.18
N ARG A 45 4.52 4.73 -1.48
CA ARG A 45 3.17 4.67 -2.07
C ARG A 45 2.92 3.31 -2.69
N VAL A 46 1.82 2.69 -2.31
CA VAL A 46 1.44 1.35 -2.80
C VAL A 46 0.11 1.46 -3.55
N GLY A 47 0.08 0.97 -4.78
CA GLY A 47 -1.13 0.79 -5.55
C GLY A 47 -1.80 -0.51 -5.11
N CYS A 48 -3.05 -0.42 -4.68
CA CYS A 48 -3.87 -1.53 -4.22
C CYS A 48 -5.05 -1.71 -5.18
N ARG A 49 -5.27 -2.94 -5.64
CA ARG A 49 -6.41 -3.26 -6.51
C ARG A 49 -7.08 -4.53 -6.03
N ALA A 50 -8.37 -4.43 -5.70
CA ALA A 50 -9.19 -5.61 -5.42
C ALA A 50 -9.50 -6.36 -6.71
N SER A 51 -9.21 -7.65 -6.71
CA SER A 51 -9.55 -8.60 -7.78
C SER A 51 -10.30 -9.79 -7.20
N GLU A 52 -10.89 -10.62 -8.05
CA GLU A 52 -11.54 -11.85 -7.60
C GLU A 52 -10.59 -12.86 -6.93
N ALA A 53 -9.30 -12.80 -7.27
CA ALA A 53 -8.26 -13.63 -6.66
C ALA A 53 -7.74 -13.06 -5.31
N GLY A 54 -8.22 -11.88 -4.90
CA GLY A 54 -7.77 -11.19 -3.70
C GLY A 54 -7.21 -9.78 -3.99
N MET A 55 -6.48 -9.24 -3.00
CA MET A 55 -5.85 -7.92 -3.11
C MET A 55 -4.50 -8.04 -3.82
N GLN A 56 -4.33 -7.28 -4.89
CA GLN A 56 -3.03 -7.08 -5.52
C GLN A 56 -2.42 -5.78 -5.03
N THR A 57 -1.13 -5.81 -4.69
CA THR A 57 -0.39 -4.64 -4.25
C THR A 57 0.87 -4.47 -5.08
N VAL A 58 1.16 -3.24 -5.50
CA VAL A 58 2.35 -2.88 -6.28
C VAL A 58 2.99 -1.63 -5.71
N LEU A 59 4.32 -1.61 -5.62
CA LEU A 59 5.05 -0.41 -5.22
C LEU A 59 5.04 0.58 -6.39
N LEU A 60 4.63 1.82 -6.12
CA LEU A 60 4.56 2.87 -7.12
C LEU A 60 5.88 3.66 -7.17
N PRO A 61 6.28 4.15 -8.35
CA PRO A 61 7.45 5.02 -8.46
C PRO A 61 7.22 6.33 -7.71
N TRP A 62 8.29 6.81 -7.09
CA TRP A 62 8.33 8.13 -6.47
C TRP A 62 8.19 9.21 -7.56
N PRO A 63 7.33 10.24 -7.39
CA PRO A 63 7.12 11.28 -8.40
C PRO A 63 8.41 11.98 -8.83
N ASP A 64 9.34 12.16 -7.90
CA ASP A 64 10.65 12.81 -8.12
C ASP A 64 11.83 11.81 -8.14
N GLY A 65 11.55 10.50 -8.14
CA GLY A 65 12.56 9.45 -8.14
C GLY A 65 13.35 9.31 -6.82
N VAL A 66 12.96 10.04 -5.78
CA VAL A 66 13.63 10.01 -4.47
C VAL A 66 12.71 9.32 -3.45
N PRO A 67 13.17 8.25 -2.77
CA PRO A 67 12.47 7.70 -1.62
C PRO A 67 12.46 8.69 -0.44
N ALA A 68 11.32 8.83 0.24
CA ALA A 68 11.18 9.69 1.42
C ALA A 68 12.01 9.21 2.62
#